data_AF-A0A2U1VWH8-F1
#
_entry.id   AF-A0A2U1VWH8-F1
#
_cell.length_a   1.000
_cell.length_b   1.000
_cell.length_c   1.000
_cell.angle_alpha   90.00
_cell.angle_beta   90.00
_cell.angle_gamma   90.00
#
_symmetry.space_group_name_H-M   'P 1'
#
loop_
_entity.id
_entity.type
_entity.pdbx_description
1 polymer ?
#
loop_
_entity_poly.entity_id
_entity_poly.type
_entity_poly.pdbx_seq_one_letter_code
_entity_poly.pdbx_strand_id
1 'polypeptide(L)'
;QWTDKIARKMQASKEVWGKIFGTINTRDKFVAMRRELAEHEWARLKANNSLECRNCHSADSMDITKQGARAARVHEQYLFSGQRTCIDCHKGIAHRLPDMHGVPPGWSEASDDPQKPIGHWLASRGDADAAPPAER
;
A
#
# COMPACT_ATOMS: atom_id res chain seq x y z
N GLN A 1 10.67 7.70 16.01
CA GLN A 1 11.56 8.02 17.14
C GLN A 1 12.81 7.13 17.12
N TRP A 2 13.83 7.42 17.95
CA TRP A 2 15.04 6.58 18.08
C TRP A 2 14.70 5.14 18.48
N THR A 3 13.75 4.95 19.39
CA THR A 3 13.30 3.63 19.85
C THR A 3 12.77 2.77 18.71
N ASP A 4 11.92 3.31 17.82
CA ASP A 4 11.36 2.57 16.67
C ASP A 4 12.47 2.10 15.72
N LYS A 5 13.46 2.97 15.49
CA LYS A 5 14.64 2.66 14.67
C LYS A 5 15.43 1.48 15.24
N ILE A 6 15.68 1.49 16.56
CA ILE A 6 16.41 0.39 17.23
C ILE A 6 15.58 -0.89 17.24
N ALA A 7 14.27 -0.81 17.53
CA ALA A 7 13.37 -1.95 17.46
C ALA A 7 13.39 -2.61 16.07
N ARG A 8 13.34 -1.83 14.98
CA ARG A 8 13.44 -2.38 13.62
C ARG A 8 14.78 -3.04 13.34
N LYS A 9 15.89 -2.46 13.80
CA LYS A 9 17.22 -3.06 13.67
C LYS A 9 17.31 -4.40 14.41
N MET A 10 16.71 -4.50 15.59
CA MET A 10 16.64 -5.75 16.34
C MET A 10 15.79 -6.80 15.60
N GLN A 11 14.63 -6.42 15.04
CA GLN A 11 13.82 -7.33 14.22
C GLN A 11 14.57 -7.80 12.95
N ALA A 12 15.35 -6.92 12.32
CA ALA A 12 16.16 -7.23 11.14
C ALA A 12 17.18 -8.34 11.41
N SER A 13 17.70 -8.42 12.63
CA SER A 13 18.72 -9.41 12.99
C SER A 13 18.22 -10.86 12.83
N LYS A 14 16.90 -11.10 12.76
CA LYS A 14 16.32 -12.40 12.41
C LYS A 14 16.74 -12.90 11.02
N GLU A 15 16.98 -11.99 10.08
CA GLU A 15 17.45 -12.35 8.74
C GLU A 15 18.87 -12.94 8.77
N VAL A 16 19.70 -12.54 9.75
CA VAL A 16 21.04 -13.13 9.97
C VAL A 16 20.89 -14.59 10.40
N TRP A 17 19.97 -14.90 11.31
CA TRP A 17 19.67 -16.27 11.69
C TRP A 17 19.14 -17.09 10.51
N GLY A 18 18.28 -16.49 9.68
CA GLY A 18 17.82 -17.15 8.45
C GLY A 18 18.94 -17.43 7.44
N LYS A 19 19.98 -16.58 7.40
CA LYS A 19 21.19 -16.82 6.62
C LYS A 19 22.05 -17.94 7.23
N ILE A 20 22.26 -17.94 8.55
CA ILE A 20 23.09 -18.93 9.27
C ILE A 20 22.46 -20.32 9.21
N PHE A 21 21.16 -20.44 9.52
CA PHE A 21 20.43 -21.71 9.50
C PHE A 21 19.95 -22.12 8.10
N GLY A 22 20.21 -21.29 7.10
CA GLY A 22 20.02 -21.67 5.71
C GLY A 22 18.59 -21.57 5.17
N THR A 23 17.67 -20.85 5.82
CA THR A 23 16.30 -20.63 5.30
C THR A 23 16.28 -19.65 4.13
N ILE A 24 17.17 -18.65 4.10
CA ILE A 24 17.26 -17.63 3.03
C ILE A 24 18.69 -17.44 2.50
N ASN A 25 19.55 -18.46 2.63
CA ASN A 25 20.99 -18.30 2.38
C ASN A 25 21.44 -18.34 0.93
N THR A 26 20.56 -18.66 -0.02
CA THR A 26 20.81 -18.62 -1.46
C THR A 26 19.76 -17.75 -2.16
N ARG A 27 20.04 -17.36 -3.40
CA ARG A 27 19.08 -16.58 -4.20
C ARG A 27 17.75 -17.32 -4.32
N ASP A 28 17.79 -18.60 -4.66
CA ASP A 28 16.57 -19.39 -4.90
C ASP A 28 15.74 -19.53 -3.63
N LYS A 29 16.38 -19.75 -2.48
CA LYS A 29 15.71 -19.79 -1.18
C LYS A 29 15.09 -18.44 -0.79
N PHE A 30 15.81 -17.34 -1.02
CA PHE A 30 15.25 -16.00 -0.83
C PHE A 30 14.04 -15.78 -1.75
N VAL A 31 14.14 -16.16 -3.03
CA VAL A 31 13.06 -16.03 -4.02
C VAL A 31 11.83 -16.85 -3.61
N ALA A 32 12.02 -18.08 -3.14
CA ALA A 32 10.95 -18.93 -2.61
C ALA A 32 10.23 -18.29 -1.42
N MET A 33 10.96 -17.55 -0.56
CA MET A 33 10.43 -16.87 0.62
C MET A 33 9.93 -15.44 0.35
N ARG A 34 10.05 -14.90 -0.88
CA ARG A 34 9.76 -13.48 -1.16
C ARG A 34 8.35 -13.06 -0.78
N ARG A 35 7.38 -13.95 -0.93
CA ARG A 35 5.98 -13.69 -0.58
C ARG A 35 5.84 -13.43 0.92
N GLU A 36 6.27 -14.39 1.72
CA GLU A 36 6.21 -14.34 3.17
C GLU A 36 6.96 -13.12 3.73
N LEU A 37 8.18 -12.88 3.24
CA LEU A 37 8.98 -11.72 3.66
C LEU A 37 8.31 -10.38 3.31
N ALA A 38 7.65 -10.29 2.16
CA ALA A 38 6.92 -9.09 1.79
C ALA A 38 5.67 -8.88 2.67
N GLU A 39 4.93 -9.94 3.01
CA GLU A 39 3.78 -9.86 3.91
C GLU A 39 4.18 -9.40 5.32
N HIS A 40 5.31 -9.88 5.84
CA HIS A 40 5.86 -9.40 7.11
C HIS A 40 6.11 -7.89 7.08
N GLU A 41 6.73 -7.38 6.02
CA GLU A 41 7.00 -5.95 5.87
C GLU A 41 5.72 -5.13 5.67
N TRP A 42 4.73 -5.63 4.92
CA TRP A 42 3.43 -4.95 4.77
C TRP A 42 2.65 -4.91 6.08
N ALA A 43 2.59 -6.01 6.81
CA ALA A 43 1.95 -6.07 8.12
C ALA A 43 2.61 -5.09 9.09
N ARG A 44 3.95 -5.03 9.09
CA ARG A 44 4.72 -4.10 9.93
C ARG A 44 4.43 -2.64 9.59
N LEU A 45 4.52 -2.28 8.30
CA LEU A 45 4.23 -0.92 7.82
C LEU A 45 2.77 -0.54 8.05
N LYS A 46 1.84 -1.49 8.07
CA LYS A 46 0.43 -1.21 8.38
C LYS A 46 0.26 -0.97 9.87
N ALA A 47 0.84 -1.83 10.71
CA ALA A 47 0.72 -1.77 12.16
C ALA A 47 1.27 -0.47 12.77
N ASN A 48 2.26 0.16 12.14
CA ASN A 48 2.84 1.42 12.60
C ASN A 48 2.35 2.66 11.80
N ASN A 49 1.21 2.56 11.10
CA ASN A 49 0.65 3.65 10.29
C ASN A 49 1.62 4.20 9.22
N SER A 50 2.42 3.32 8.62
CA SER A 50 3.38 3.64 7.56
C SER A 50 4.36 4.74 7.98
N LEU A 51 4.85 4.69 9.23
CA LEU A 51 5.77 5.67 9.81
C LEU A 51 6.98 5.95 8.90
N GLU A 52 7.53 4.91 8.28
CA GLU A 52 8.68 5.00 7.38
C GLU A 52 8.39 5.84 6.14
N CYS A 53 7.16 5.78 5.62
CA CYS A 53 6.72 6.64 4.52
C CYS A 53 6.54 8.08 5.03
N ARG A 54 5.90 8.23 6.19
CA ARG A 54 5.51 9.53 6.77
C ARG A 54 6.69 10.36 7.27
N ASN A 55 7.82 9.74 7.57
CA ASN A 55 9.06 10.44 7.90
C ASN A 55 9.54 11.37 6.78
N CYS A 56 9.14 11.11 5.52
CA CYS A 56 9.46 11.96 4.37
C CYS A 56 8.21 12.48 3.63
N HIS A 57 7.05 11.82 3.78
CA HIS A 57 5.79 12.19 3.12
C HIS A 57 4.73 12.62 4.13
N SER A 58 4.53 13.94 4.29
CA SER A 58 3.44 14.45 5.11
C SER A 58 2.11 14.41 4.35
N ALA A 59 1.04 13.98 5.03
CA ALA A 59 -0.31 14.08 4.50
C ALA A 59 -0.75 15.55 4.39
N ASP A 60 -0.33 16.40 5.32
CA ASP A 60 -0.70 17.83 5.36
C ASP A 60 -0.06 18.62 4.20
N SER A 61 1.07 18.13 3.69
CA SER A 61 1.78 18.74 2.56
C SER A 61 1.40 18.11 1.21
N MET A 62 0.42 17.21 1.20
CA MET A 62 0.04 16.47 0.00
C MET A 62 -1.02 17.24 -0.80
N ASP A 63 -0.60 17.77 -1.95
CA ASP A 63 -1.49 18.47 -2.87
C ASP A 63 -2.19 17.49 -3.82
N ILE A 64 -3.47 17.19 -3.54
CA ILE A 64 -4.28 16.26 -4.34
C ILE A 64 -4.66 16.83 -5.72
N THR A 65 -4.60 18.15 -5.91
CA THR A 65 -4.95 18.78 -7.20
C THR A 65 -3.92 18.46 -8.28
N LYS A 66 -2.70 18.11 -7.88
CA LYS A 66 -1.60 17.68 -8.76
C LYS A 66 -1.58 16.19 -9.05
N GLN A 67 -2.52 15.43 -8.48
CA GLN A 67 -2.60 13.99 -8.63
C GLN A 67 -3.61 13.62 -9.72
N GLY A 68 -3.45 12.43 -10.31
CA GLY A 68 -4.50 11.89 -11.18
C GLY A 68 -5.81 11.72 -10.41
N ALA A 69 -6.95 11.98 -11.06
CA ALA A 69 -8.28 12.05 -10.43
C ALA A 69 -8.62 10.85 -9.54
N ARG A 70 -8.14 9.65 -9.90
CA ARG A 70 -8.28 8.43 -9.08
C ARG A 70 -7.55 8.55 -7.75
N ALA A 71 -6.28 8.94 -7.77
CA ALA A 71 -5.44 9.01 -6.57
C ALA A 71 -5.94 10.11 -5.63
N ALA A 72 -6.33 11.27 -6.17
CA ALA A 72 -6.91 12.37 -5.41
C ALA A 72 -8.13 11.90 -4.59
N ARG A 73 -9.11 11.25 -5.23
CA ARG A 73 -10.30 10.72 -4.55
C ARG A 73 -9.98 9.69 -3.48
N VAL A 74 -9.06 8.77 -3.75
CA VAL A 74 -8.66 7.73 -2.79
C VAL A 74 -7.94 8.33 -1.58
N HIS A 75 -7.04 9.28 -1.79
CA HIS A 75 -6.37 9.97 -0.68
C HIS A 75 -7.34 10.78 0.17
N GLU A 76 -8.24 11.54 -0.46
CA GLU A 76 -9.28 12.30 0.22
C GLU A 76 -10.17 11.40 1.08
N GLN A 77 -10.69 10.31 0.49
CA GLN A 77 -11.62 9.43 1.17
C GLN A 77 -10.98 8.61 2.29
N TYR A 78 -9.77 8.07 2.07
CA TYR A 78 -9.21 7.03 2.94
C TYR A 78 -7.94 7.41 3.68
N LEU A 79 -7.05 8.21 3.06
CA LEU A 79 -5.78 8.58 3.70
C LEU A 79 -6.00 9.69 4.73
N PHE A 80 -6.71 10.76 4.35
CA PHE A 80 -6.91 11.92 5.22
C PHE A 80 -7.90 11.67 6.35
N SER A 81 -8.86 10.76 6.14
CA SER A 81 -9.75 10.27 7.20
C SER A 81 -9.05 9.31 8.18
N GLY A 82 -7.83 8.86 7.87
CA GLY A 82 -7.08 7.89 8.67
C GLY A 82 -7.59 6.45 8.56
N GLN A 83 -8.59 6.18 7.72
CA GLN A 83 -9.13 4.82 7.50
C GLN A 83 -8.12 3.87 6.87
N ARG A 84 -7.13 4.40 6.14
CA ARG A 84 -6.07 3.64 5.47
C ARG A 84 -4.71 4.28 5.65
N THR A 85 -3.69 3.45 5.54
CA THR A 85 -2.28 3.82 5.60
C THR A 85 -1.66 3.74 4.19
N CYS A 86 -0.46 4.28 4.01
CA CYS A 86 0.22 4.29 2.72
C CYS A 86 0.38 2.88 2.14
N ILE A 87 0.77 1.91 2.99
CA ILE A 87 1.06 0.54 2.56
C ILE A 87 -0.19 -0.28 2.21
N ASP A 88 -1.38 0.15 2.65
CA ASP A 88 -2.61 -0.52 2.26
C ASP A 88 -2.75 -0.53 0.74
N CYS A 89 -2.44 0.60 0.07
CA CYS A 89 -2.48 0.72 -1.39
C CYS A 89 -1.12 0.55 -2.08
N HIS A 90 -0.03 1.09 -1.51
CA HIS A 90 1.29 1.18 -2.17
C HIS A 90 2.20 -0.03 -1.93
N LYS A 91 1.65 -1.25 -2.00
CA LYS A 91 2.46 -2.48 -1.98
C LYS A 91 3.37 -2.49 -3.21
N GLY A 92 4.68 -2.68 -3.00
CA GLY A 92 5.65 -2.77 -4.09
C GLY A 92 6.12 -1.43 -4.67
N ILE A 93 5.96 -0.32 -3.94
CA ILE A 93 6.39 1.01 -4.42
C ILE A 93 7.90 1.09 -4.70
N ALA A 94 8.73 0.46 -3.87
CA ALA A 94 10.19 0.53 -4.00
C ALA A 94 10.80 -0.72 -4.67
N HIS A 95 10.03 -1.81 -4.78
CA HIS A 95 10.54 -3.13 -5.17
C HIS A 95 9.47 -3.87 -5.97
N ARG A 96 9.91 -4.72 -6.91
CA ARG A 96 8.97 -5.61 -7.64
C ARG A 96 8.18 -6.45 -6.65
N LEU A 97 6.87 -6.53 -6.86
CA LEU A 97 6.01 -7.39 -6.06
C LEU A 97 6.43 -8.87 -6.19
N PRO A 98 6.24 -9.67 -5.13
CA PRO A 98 6.33 -11.12 -5.24
C PRO A 98 5.13 -11.67 -6.03
N ASP A 99 4.95 -12.99 -6.06
CA ASP A 99 3.68 -13.55 -6.47
C ASP A 99 2.53 -12.93 -5.63
N MET A 100 1.48 -12.51 -6.32
CA MET A 100 0.30 -11.84 -5.77
C MET A 100 -0.95 -12.72 -5.87
N HIS A 101 -0.82 -13.99 -6.25
CA HIS A 101 -1.94 -14.93 -6.28
C HIS A 101 -2.60 -15.05 -4.89
N GLY A 102 -3.92 -14.86 -4.83
CA GLY A 102 -4.70 -14.91 -3.59
C GLY A 102 -4.61 -13.67 -2.71
N VAL A 103 -4.00 -12.59 -3.21
CA VAL A 103 -3.68 -11.40 -2.41
C VAL A 103 -4.58 -10.28 -2.87
N PRO A 104 -5.45 -9.77 -1.99
CA PRO A 104 -6.32 -8.67 -2.35
C PRO A 104 -5.47 -7.48 -2.82
N PRO A 105 -5.79 -6.88 -3.98
CA PRO A 105 -5.16 -5.64 -4.38
C PRO A 105 -5.31 -4.61 -3.26
N GLY A 106 -4.33 -3.73 -3.11
CA GLY A 106 -4.31 -2.79 -1.98
C GLY A 106 -5.56 -1.90 -1.87
N TRP A 107 -6.26 -1.71 -2.98
CA TRP A 107 -7.51 -0.97 -3.10
C TRP A 107 -8.79 -1.84 -3.06
N SER A 108 -8.71 -3.17 -2.91
CA SER A 108 -9.93 -3.99 -2.68
C SER A 108 -10.23 -4.20 -1.21
N GLU A 109 -9.27 -3.96 -0.34
CA GLU A 109 -9.46 -4.09 1.10
C GLU A 109 -10.43 -3.04 1.67
N ALA A 110 -10.84 -2.00 0.92
CA ALA A 110 -11.75 -0.95 1.36
C ALA A 110 -13.15 -0.97 0.71
N SER A 111 -13.59 -2.12 0.22
CA SER A 111 -15.00 -2.36 -0.03
C SER A 111 -15.55 -3.39 0.96
N ASP A 112 -16.57 -3.01 1.72
CA ASP A 112 -17.36 -3.95 2.54
C ASP A 112 -18.19 -4.94 1.67
N ASP A 113 -18.15 -4.74 0.34
CA ASP A 113 -18.80 -5.55 -0.68
C ASP A 113 -17.71 -6.21 -1.58
N PRO A 114 -17.55 -7.55 -1.53
CA PRO A 114 -16.60 -8.29 -2.37
C PRO A 114 -16.88 -8.18 -3.88
N GLN A 115 -18.10 -7.80 -4.28
CA GLN A 115 -18.50 -7.59 -5.66
C GLN A 115 -18.31 -6.13 -6.15
N LYS A 116 -17.98 -5.18 -5.27
CA LYS A 116 -17.74 -3.78 -5.63
C LYS A 116 -16.41 -3.26 -5.09
N PRO A 117 -15.27 -3.66 -5.67
CA PRO A 117 -13.98 -3.07 -5.32
C PRO A 117 -14.03 -1.55 -5.55
N ILE A 118 -13.19 -0.77 -4.86
CA ILE A 118 -13.08 0.70 -4.98
C ILE A 118 -12.90 1.19 -6.45
N GLY A 119 -12.62 0.26 -7.39
CA GLY A 119 -12.59 0.45 -8.83
C GLY A 119 -13.92 0.32 -9.61
N HIS A 120 -15.01 -0.21 -9.05
CA HIS A 120 -16.26 -0.40 -9.81
C HIS A 120 -16.89 0.93 -10.26
N TRP A 121 -16.74 1.99 -9.46
CA TRP A 121 -17.17 3.35 -9.82
C TRP A 121 -16.26 4.07 -10.83
N LEU A 122 -15.06 3.56 -11.11
CA LEU A 122 -14.17 4.11 -12.15
C LEU A 122 -14.61 3.72 -13.56
N ALA A 123 -15.43 2.66 -13.72
CA ALA A 123 -15.94 2.22 -15.01
C ALA A 123 -17.29 2.86 -15.38
N SER A 124 -18.02 3.42 -14.42
CA SER A 124 -19.44 3.80 -14.57
C SER A 124 -19.71 5.31 -14.51
N ARG A 125 -18.69 6.16 -14.58
CA ARG A 125 -18.85 7.62 -14.75
C ARG A 125 -18.26 8.13 -16.07
N GLY A 126 -18.42 7.36 -17.14
CA GLY A 126 -18.30 7.86 -18.52
C GLY A 126 -19.53 8.67 -18.98
N ASP A 127 -20.64 8.63 -18.24
CA ASP A 127 -21.94 9.15 -18.72
C ASP A 127 -22.47 10.38 -17.96
N ALA A 128 -21.71 10.91 -16.99
CA ALA A 128 -22.18 12.05 -16.17
C ALA A 128 -21.59 13.42 -16.57
N ASP A 129 -20.69 13.48 -17.56
CA ASP A 129 -20.14 14.72 -18.10
C ASP A 129 -20.87 15.21 -19.36
N ALA A 130 -22.12 14.77 -19.59
CA ALA A 130 -22.99 15.43 -20.57
C ALA A 130 -23.40 16.79 -20.01
N ALA A 131 -22.72 17.84 -20.46
CA ALA A 131 -23.10 19.23 -20.22
C ALA A 131 -24.61 19.43 -20.50
N PRO A 132 -25.33 20.23 -19.69
CA PRO A 132 -26.73 20.52 -19.98
C PRO A 132 -26.84 21.19 -21.36
N PRO A 133 -27.87 20.86 -22.17
CA PRO A 133 -28.04 21.47 -23.48
C PRO A 133 -28.25 22.98 -23.30
N ALA A 134 -27.51 23.77 -24.08
CA ALA A 134 -27.71 25.22 -24.13
C ALA A 134 -29.13 25.52 -24.64
N GLU A 135 -29.92 26.18 -23.79
CA GLU A 135 -31.20 26.76 -24.19
C GLU A 135 -30.96 27.96 -25.13
N ARG A 136 -31.88 28.12 -26.09
CA ARG A 136 -31.83 29.07 -27.21
C ARG A 136 -32.05 30.52 -26.79
#